data_AF-A0AAF0RAU4-F1
#
_entry.id   AF-A0AAF0RAU4-F1
#
_cell.length_a   1.000
_cell.length_b   1.000
_cell.length_c   1.000
_cell.angle_alpha   90.00
_cell.angle_beta   90.00
_cell.angle_gamma   90.00
#
_symmetry.space_group_name_H-M   'P 1'
#
loop_
_entity.id
_entity.type
_entity.pdbx_description
1 polymer ?
#
loop_
_entity_poly.entity_id
_entity_poly.type
_entity_poly.pdbx_seq_one_letter_code
_entity_poly.pdbx_strand_id
1 'polypeptide(L)'
;MYDDRGDRGRYIFAGSGASADAEDLTLLGEQIVAVGTRRVGTRDQRNALEAVWKFEGLEWFDTTDKQTYVLTNSNGWVSTIGDTGWITPTFLNDSMAGSGNQPTQYRRLNGETVMTGFWVPTADTEIQFRLPSGFRPKNTTRFWCDRGASNGPGAKIEIQSGTGSVIFRPSPAFGTGPVDYCQVRFPADQ
;
A
#
# COMPACT_ATOMS: atom_id res chain seq x y z
N MET A 1 -34.15 -6.37 17.28
CA MET A 1 -34.34 -7.83 17.11
C MET A 1 -35.25 -7.98 15.90
N TYR A 2 -34.87 -8.74 14.87
CA TYR A 2 -35.69 -8.92 13.66
C TYR A 2 -36.64 -10.11 13.86
N ASP A 3 -37.80 -10.08 13.20
CA ASP A 3 -38.84 -11.10 13.36
C ASP A 3 -38.68 -12.25 12.36
N ASP A 4 -38.17 -11.95 11.15
CA ASP A 4 -37.83 -12.97 10.15
C ASP A 4 -36.59 -12.56 9.33
N ARG A 5 -35.86 -13.55 8.81
CA ARG A 5 -34.62 -13.35 8.04
C ARG A 5 -34.83 -13.17 6.54
N GLY A 6 -36.00 -13.49 5.99
CA GLY A 6 -36.32 -13.32 4.56
C GLY A 6 -35.21 -13.78 3.60
N ASP A 7 -35.22 -13.26 2.37
CA ASP A 7 -34.10 -13.42 1.45
C ASP A 7 -32.89 -12.58 1.91
N ARG A 8 -31.68 -12.94 1.47
CA ARG A 8 -30.44 -12.26 1.88
C ARG A 8 -30.52 -10.74 1.62
N GLY A 9 -30.55 -9.96 2.70
CA GLY A 9 -30.65 -8.49 2.65
C GLY A 9 -32.08 -7.95 2.80
N ARG A 10 -33.09 -8.79 3.01
CA ARG A 10 -34.49 -8.42 3.22
C ARG A 10 -34.99 -8.92 4.57
N TYR A 11 -34.57 -8.24 5.63
CA TYR A 11 -35.09 -8.51 6.97
C TYR A 11 -36.51 -7.97 7.09
N ILE A 12 -37.41 -8.76 7.67
CA ILE A 12 -38.80 -8.38 7.89
C ILE A 12 -38.96 -8.03 9.37
N PHE A 13 -39.41 -6.81 9.64
CA PHE A 13 -39.78 -6.35 10.97
C PHE A 13 -41.30 -6.24 11.00
N ALA A 14 -41.95 -7.21 11.64
CA ALA A 14 -43.39 -7.16 11.88
C ALA A 14 -43.60 -6.17 13.02
N GLY A 15 -44.12 -4.98 12.71
CA GLY A 15 -44.36 -3.90 13.66
C GLY A 15 -45.44 -4.20 14.73
N SER A 16 -45.47 -5.40 15.32
CA SER A 16 -46.34 -5.73 16.44
C SER A 16 -45.76 -5.16 17.74
N GLY A 17 -45.91 -3.84 17.94
CA GLY A 17 -45.63 -3.18 19.21
C GLY A 17 -44.94 -1.82 19.14
N ALA A 18 -44.47 -1.38 17.96
CA ALA A 18 -43.93 -0.05 17.77
C ALA A 18 -45.01 0.89 17.19
N SER A 19 -44.94 2.17 17.57
CA SER A 19 -45.63 3.32 16.93
C SER A 19 -45.55 3.20 15.39
N ALA A 20 -46.43 3.86 14.64
CA ALA A 20 -46.56 3.82 13.17
C ALA A 20 -45.26 4.11 12.36
N ASP A 21 -44.14 4.30 13.03
CA ASP A 21 -42.76 4.41 12.57
C ASP A 21 -42.15 3.05 12.09
N ALA A 22 -42.92 1.96 12.04
CA ALA A 22 -42.42 0.65 11.60
C ALA A 22 -42.09 0.58 10.09
N GLU A 23 -42.75 1.41 9.25
CA GLU A 23 -42.33 1.61 7.84
C GLU A 23 -40.95 2.28 7.76
N ASP A 24 -40.62 3.14 8.74
CA ASP A 24 -39.35 3.86 8.80
C ASP A 24 -38.19 2.89 9.09
N LEU A 25 -38.38 1.90 9.96
CA LEU A 25 -37.34 0.91 10.30
C LEU A 25 -36.98 -0.03 9.13
N THR A 26 -37.95 -0.35 8.26
CA THR A 26 -37.70 -1.17 7.06
C THR A 26 -36.90 -0.37 6.03
N LEU A 27 -37.25 0.90 5.82
CA LEU A 27 -36.50 1.83 4.99
C LEU A 27 -35.08 2.07 5.53
N LEU A 28 -34.94 2.21 6.85
CA LEU A 28 -33.66 2.35 7.54
C LEU A 28 -32.80 1.07 7.37
N GLY A 29 -33.41 -0.10 7.45
CA GLY A 29 -32.76 -1.39 7.21
C GLY A 29 -32.27 -1.54 5.76
N GLU A 30 -33.10 -1.17 4.79
CA GLU A 30 -32.73 -1.14 3.37
C GLU A 30 -31.60 -0.15 3.09
N GLN A 31 -31.61 1.03 3.73
CA GLN A 31 -30.51 2.00 3.64
C GLN A 31 -29.23 1.45 4.28
N ILE A 32 -29.28 0.90 5.49
CA ILE A 32 -28.09 0.36 6.18
C ILE A 32 -27.47 -0.80 5.37
N VAL A 33 -28.29 -1.63 4.72
CA VAL A 33 -27.82 -2.74 3.86
C VAL A 33 -27.31 -2.25 2.50
N ALA A 34 -27.95 -1.23 1.90
CA ALA A 34 -27.49 -0.60 0.65
C ALA A 34 -26.18 0.21 0.83
N VAL A 35 -25.92 0.67 2.06
CA VAL A 35 -24.76 1.52 2.43
C VAL A 35 -23.70 0.71 3.18
N GLY A 36 -23.68 -0.63 3.05
CA GLY A 36 -22.57 -1.43 3.55
C GLY A 36 -21.24 -0.73 3.23
N THR A 37 -20.35 -0.61 4.22
CA THR A 37 -19.18 0.28 4.16
C THR A 37 -18.16 -0.14 3.11
N ARG A 38 -18.42 -1.17 2.30
CA ARG A 38 -17.53 -1.71 1.28
C ARG A 38 -18.23 -1.88 -0.06
N ARG A 39 -17.70 -1.23 -1.09
CA ARG A 39 -18.12 -1.34 -2.50
C ARG A 39 -17.04 -1.99 -3.36
N VAL A 40 -17.44 -2.48 -4.53
CA VAL A 40 -16.56 -3.10 -5.53
C VAL A 40 -16.90 -2.51 -6.89
N GLY A 41 -15.90 -2.04 -7.64
CA GLY A 41 -16.10 -1.48 -8.98
C GLY A 41 -14.81 -0.99 -9.62
N THR A 42 -14.87 -0.39 -10.80
CA THR A 42 -13.71 0.15 -11.51
C THR A 42 -13.27 1.51 -10.95
N ARG A 43 -12.08 1.96 -11.35
CA ARG A 43 -11.58 3.33 -11.08
C ARG A 43 -12.56 4.41 -11.50
N ASP A 44 -13.15 4.28 -12.69
CA ASP A 44 -14.08 5.29 -13.23
C ASP A 44 -15.37 5.33 -12.42
N GLN A 45 -15.88 4.17 -12.00
CA GLN A 45 -17.05 4.08 -11.12
C GLN A 45 -16.77 4.71 -9.74
N ARG A 46 -15.57 4.50 -9.19
CA ARG A 46 -15.14 5.13 -7.92
C ARG A 46 -15.06 6.65 -8.05
N ASN A 47 -14.47 7.15 -9.14
CA ASN A 47 -14.30 8.58 -9.40
C ASN A 47 -15.65 9.26 -9.67
N ALA A 48 -16.56 8.59 -10.36
CA ALA A 48 -17.91 9.04 -10.66
C ALA A 48 -18.90 8.87 -9.50
N LEU A 49 -18.48 8.31 -8.36
CA LEU A 49 -19.37 8.11 -7.21
C LEU A 49 -19.96 9.44 -6.75
N GLU A 50 -21.30 9.52 -6.71
CA GLU A 50 -22.02 10.73 -6.34
C GLU A 50 -21.75 11.12 -4.87
N ALA A 51 -21.82 12.42 -4.57
CA ALA A 51 -21.50 12.94 -3.25
C ALA A 51 -22.39 12.35 -2.12
N VAL A 52 -23.66 12.05 -2.42
CA VAL A 52 -24.58 11.43 -1.45
C VAL A 52 -24.11 10.04 -0.99
N TRP A 53 -23.31 9.36 -1.81
CA TRP A 53 -22.74 8.05 -1.48
C TRP A 53 -21.32 8.14 -0.90
N LYS A 54 -20.75 9.35 -0.78
CA LYS A 54 -19.40 9.57 -0.25
C LYS A 54 -19.47 9.94 1.23
N PHE A 55 -19.16 8.96 2.08
CA PHE A 55 -19.01 9.16 3.53
C PHE A 55 -17.63 8.68 3.97
N GLU A 56 -17.08 9.31 5.01
CA GLU A 56 -15.79 8.92 5.57
C GLU A 56 -15.84 7.47 6.06
N GLY A 57 -14.79 6.70 5.76
CA GLY A 57 -14.73 5.28 6.08
C GLY A 57 -15.38 4.37 5.03
N LEU A 58 -15.93 4.92 3.94
CA LEU A 58 -16.34 4.11 2.80
C LEU A 58 -15.12 3.43 2.17
N GLU A 59 -15.14 2.10 2.13
CA GLU A 59 -14.17 1.25 1.44
C GLU A 59 -14.62 0.96 0.00
N TRP A 60 -13.66 0.95 -0.92
CA TRP A 60 -13.86 0.62 -2.33
C TRP A 60 -12.76 -0.31 -2.83
N PHE A 61 -13.12 -1.53 -3.23
CA PHE A 61 -12.21 -2.39 -3.97
C PHE A 61 -12.25 -2.05 -5.47
N ASP A 62 -11.17 -1.48 -5.97
CA ASP A 62 -10.99 -1.08 -7.36
C ASP A 62 -10.55 -2.28 -8.21
N THR A 63 -11.39 -2.70 -9.15
CA THR A 63 -11.13 -3.86 -10.00
C THR A 63 -10.14 -3.58 -11.12
N THR A 64 -9.83 -2.31 -11.41
CA THR A 64 -8.86 -1.89 -12.42
C THR A 64 -7.43 -2.10 -11.93
N ASP A 65 -7.12 -1.63 -10.71
CA ASP A 65 -5.78 -1.75 -10.12
C ASP A 65 -5.66 -2.75 -8.96
N LYS A 66 -6.76 -3.45 -8.64
CA LYS A 66 -6.82 -4.48 -7.59
C LYS A 66 -6.47 -3.93 -6.20
N GLN A 67 -6.77 -2.65 -5.93
CA GLN A 67 -6.52 -2.02 -4.64
C GLN A 67 -7.81 -1.68 -3.90
N THR A 68 -7.75 -1.76 -2.57
CA THR A 68 -8.80 -1.23 -1.70
C THR A 68 -8.48 0.20 -1.32
N TYR A 69 -9.42 1.09 -1.55
CA TYR A 69 -9.37 2.49 -1.17
C TYR A 69 -10.34 2.75 -0.02
N VAL A 70 -10.00 3.66 0.88
CA VAL A 70 -10.90 4.19 1.90
C VAL A 70 -11.05 5.67 1.65
N LEU A 71 -12.29 6.17 1.67
CA LEU A 71 -12.55 7.59 1.59
C LEU A 71 -12.20 8.23 2.94
N THR A 72 -11.15 9.05 2.96
CA THR A 72 -10.71 9.83 4.14
C THR A 72 -11.04 11.30 3.92
N ASN A 73 -11.51 11.99 4.97
CA ASN A 73 -11.73 13.44 4.98
C ASN A 73 -12.41 13.98 3.71
N SER A 74 -13.70 13.69 3.57
CA SER A 74 -14.68 14.23 2.61
C SER A 74 -14.34 14.24 1.10
N ASN A 75 -13.10 14.06 0.65
CA ASN A 75 -12.71 14.28 -0.75
C ASN A 75 -11.51 13.44 -1.24
N GLY A 76 -10.86 12.62 -0.40
CA GLY A 76 -9.69 11.83 -0.81
C GLY A 76 -9.89 10.32 -0.68
N TRP A 77 -9.80 9.58 -1.80
CA TRP A 77 -9.64 8.13 -1.78
C TRP A 77 -8.19 7.77 -1.46
N VAL A 78 -7.95 7.09 -0.33
CA VAL A 78 -6.63 6.63 0.09
C VAL A 78 -6.53 5.13 -0.08
N SER A 79 -5.54 4.62 -0.81
CA SER A 79 -5.29 3.18 -0.92
C SER A 79 -4.83 2.63 0.43
N THR A 80 -5.60 1.70 1.01
CA THR A 80 -5.33 1.11 2.33
C THR A 80 -4.77 -0.29 2.23
N ILE A 81 -5.20 -1.08 1.24
CA ILE A 81 -4.84 -2.50 1.11
C ILE A 81 -4.78 -2.85 -0.39
N GLY A 82 -3.58 -2.92 -0.96
CA GLY A 82 -3.38 -3.23 -2.37
C GLY A 82 -1.92 -3.58 -2.67
N ASP A 83 -1.71 -4.27 -3.79
CA ASP A 83 -0.40 -4.54 -4.36
C ASP A 83 -0.21 -3.65 -5.60
N THR A 84 0.84 -2.83 -5.65
CA THR A 84 1.16 -2.02 -6.84
C THR A 84 1.79 -2.81 -7.97
N GLY A 85 2.13 -4.08 -7.75
CA GLY A 85 3.04 -4.84 -8.59
C GLY A 85 4.49 -4.39 -8.39
N TRP A 86 5.43 -5.20 -8.88
CA TRP A 86 6.86 -4.90 -8.83
C TRP A 86 7.23 -3.80 -9.83
N ILE A 87 7.94 -2.79 -9.33
CA ILE A 87 8.44 -1.64 -10.07
C ILE A 87 9.97 -1.69 -10.06
N THR A 88 10.59 -1.53 -11.22
CA THR A 88 12.05 -1.38 -11.34
C THR A 88 12.43 0.09 -11.13
N PRO A 89 13.35 0.43 -10.20
CA PRO A 89 13.78 1.81 -9.99
C PRO A 89 14.66 2.29 -11.14
N THR A 90 14.66 3.60 -11.36
CA THR A 90 15.69 4.28 -12.15
C THR A 90 16.86 4.60 -11.24
N PHE A 91 18.01 3.97 -11.49
CA PHE A 91 19.22 4.24 -10.73
C PHE A 91 19.84 5.60 -11.09
N LEU A 92 20.58 6.16 -10.14
CA LEU A 92 21.30 7.42 -10.22
C LEU A 92 22.79 7.16 -10.00
N ASN A 93 23.63 8.15 -10.34
CA ASN A 93 25.09 8.14 -10.06
C ASN A 93 25.81 6.90 -10.59
N ASP A 94 25.42 6.44 -11.78
CA ASP A 94 25.96 5.24 -12.43
C ASP A 94 25.75 3.91 -11.68
N SER A 95 25.07 3.92 -10.53
CA SER A 95 24.61 2.71 -9.87
C SER A 95 23.78 1.88 -10.85
N MET A 96 23.86 0.56 -10.75
CA MET A 96 23.15 -0.32 -11.65
C MET A 96 22.48 -1.47 -10.91
N ALA A 97 21.38 -1.96 -11.49
CA ALA A 97 20.79 -3.21 -11.07
C ALA A 97 21.86 -4.32 -11.18
N GLY A 98 21.87 -5.23 -10.21
CA GLY A 98 22.73 -6.42 -10.24
C GLY A 98 22.44 -7.24 -11.48
N SER A 99 23.47 -7.72 -12.15
CA SER A 99 23.34 -8.66 -13.25
C SER A 99 22.83 -10.01 -12.73
N GLY A 100 21.68 -10.49 -13.21
CA GLY A 100 21.13 -11.80 -12.84
C GLY A 100 19.60 -11.88 -12.82
N ASN A 101 19.06 -12.95 -12.25
CA ASN A 101 17.62 -13.26 -12.24
C ASN A 101 16.78 -12.46 -11.22
N GLN A 102 17.38 -11.53 -10.46
CA GLN A 102 16.69 -10.77 -9.41
C GLN A 102 17.13 -9.30 -9.42
N PRO A 103 16.66 -8.51 -10.41
CA PRO A 103 16.95 -7.08 -10.44
C PRO A 103 16.36 -6.39 -9.21
N THR A 104 16.96 -5.27 -8.78
CA THR A 104 16.34 -4.43 -7.75
C THR A 104 14.94 -4.02 -8.17
N GLN A 105 13.97 -4.26 -7.30
CA GLN A 105 12.57 -3.91 -7.51
C GLN A 105 11.93 -3.51 -6.19
N TYR A 106 10.85 -2.74 -6.27
CA TYR A 106 10.05 -2.37 -5.13
C TYR A 106 8.55 -2.42 -5.46
N ARG A 107 7.71 -2.60 -4.44
CA ARG A 107 6.26 -2.52 -4.56
C ARG A 107 5.67 -2.01 -3.26
N ARG A 108 4.43 -1.50 -3.30
CA ARG A 108 3.63 -1.27 -2.11
C ARG A 108 2.67 -2.43 -1.97
N LEU A 109 2.73 -3.12 -0.84
CA LEU A 109 1.86 -4.23 -0.49
C LEU A 109 1.23 -3.94 0.87
N ASN A 110 -0.09 -3.72 0.88
CA ASN A 110 -0.88 -3.52 2.10
C ASN A 110 -0.33 -2.39 3.00
N GLY A 111 0.04 -1.26 2.39
CA GLY A 111 0.56 -0.09 3.13
C GLY A 111 2.04 -0.16 3.49
N GLU A 112 2.72 -1.26 3.19
CA GLU A 112 4.17 -1.39 3.33
C GLU A 112 4.85 -1.28 1.97
N THR A 113 5.97 -0.58 1.92
CA THR A 113 6.91 -0.71 0.81
C THR A 113 7.76 -1.95 1.04
N VAL A 114 7.80 -2.81 0.04
CA VAL A 114 8.66 -3.99 -0.02
C VAL A 114 9.71 -3.76 -1.09
N MET A 115 10.98 -3.96 -0.78
CA MET A 115 12.11 -3.84 -1.70
C MET A 115 12.87 -5.16 -1.75
N THR A 116 13.36 -5.56 -2.92
CA THR A 116 14.11 -6.81 -3.11
C THR A 116 15.12 -6.69 -4.25
N GLY A 117 15.95 -7.71 -4.41
CA GLY A 117 16.88 -7.88 -5.54
C GLY A 117 18.25 -7.28 -5.31
N PHE A 118 19.12 -7.46 -6.30
CA PHE A 118 20.53 -7.09 -6.23
C PHE A 118 20.79 -5.74 -6.90
N TRP A 119 21.76 -4.99 -6.37
CA TRP A 119 22.35 -3.82 -7.02
C TRP A 119 23.88 -3.88 -6.92
N VAL A 120 24.57 -3.11 -7.76
CA VAL A 120 26.03 -2.94 -7.71
C VAL A 120 26.33 -1.49 -7.33
N PRO A 121 26.96 -1.23 -6.17
CA PRO A 121 27.39 0.12 -5.82
C PRO A 121 28.59 0.53 -6.69
N THR A 122 28.60 1.77 -7.12
CA THR A 122 29.63 2.37 -8.00
C THR A 122 30.57 3.32 -7.27
N ALA A 123 30.13 3.88 -6.13
CA ALA A 123 30.94 4.74 -5.28
C ALA A 123 30.64 4.57 -3.79
N ASP A 124 31.56 5.04 -2.94
CA ASP A 124 31.36 5.12 -1.50
C ASP A 124 30.37 6.25 -1.16
N THR A 125 29.28 5.89 -0.49
CA THR A 125 28.21 6.81 -0.08
C THR A 125 27.50 7.50 -1.25
N GLU A 126 26.64 6.76 -1.94
CA GLU A 126 25.85 7.28 -3.06
C GLU A 126 24.35 7.12 -2.84
N ILE A 127 23.59 8.07 -3.41
CA ILE A 127 22.15 7.89 -3.60
C ILE A 127 22.00 6.94 -4.80
N GLN A 128 21.50 5.74 -4.56
CA GLN A 128 21.31 4.72 -5.60
C GLN A 128 20.11 5.04 -6.47
N PHE A 129 18.99 5.40 -5.83
CA PHE A 129 17.76 5.87 -6.49
C PHE A 129 16.88 6.58 -5.47
N ARG A 130 15.72 7.07 -5.93
CA ARG A 130 14.71 7.72 -5.09
C ARG A 130 13.38 7.00 -5.19
N LEU A 131 12.78 6.72 -4.05
CA LEU A 131 11.40 6.25 -3.96
C LEU A 131 10.43 7.43 -4.19
N PRO A 132 9.40 7.25 -5.05
CA PRO A 132 8.36 8.26 -5.21
C PRO A 132 7.54 8.42 -3.93
N SER A 133 6.82 9.54 -3.83
CA SER A 133 5.85 9.76 -2.75
C SER A 133 4.85 8.60 -2.69
N GLY A 134 4.47 8.17 -1.50
CA GLY A 134 3.60 7.02 -1.30
C GLY A 134 4.34 5.67 -1.24
N PHE A 135 5.66 5.67 -1.46
CA PHE A 135 6.54 4.51 -1.27
C PHE A 135 7.68 4.78 -0.29
N ARG A 136 7.84 6.01 0.20
CA ARG A 136 8.95 6.37 1.10
C ARG A 136 8.65 5.83 2.48
N PRO A 137 9.64 5.60 3.35
CA PRO A 137 9.35 5.16 4.70
C PRO A 137 8.75 6.31 5.52
N LYS A 138 7.82 6.03 6.44
CA LYS A 138 7.29 7.06 7.37
C LYS A 138 8.38 7.76 8.19
N ASN A 139 9.38 6.99 8.60
CA ASN A 139 10.57 7.46 9.32
C ASN A 139 11.83 7.03 8.56
N THR A 140 12.91 7.80 8.65
CA THR A 140 14.18 7.38 8.05
C THR A 140 14.58 6.01 8.60
N THR A 141 14.70 5.01 7.72
CA THR A 141 15.01 3.63 8.10
C THR A 141 16.44 3.27 7.73
N ARG A 142 17.04 2.37 8.52
CA ARG A 142 18.38 1.86 8.29
C ARG A 142 18.39 0.36 8.54
N PHE A 143 19.07 -0.37 7.67
CA PHE A 143 19.16 -1.83 7.76
C PHE A 143 20.48 -2.32 7.16
N TRP A 144 20.81 -3.57 7.49
CA TRP A 144 21.94 -4.28 6.91
C TRP A 144 21.46 -5.17 5.78
N CYS A 145 22.23 -5.18 4.71
CA CYS A 145 22.03 -5.98 3.52
C CYS A 145 23.19 -6.94 3.37
N ASP A 146 22.89 -8.16 2.92
CA ASP A 146 23.93 -9.14 2.70
C ASP A 146 24.71 -8.78 1.44
N ARG A 147 25.99 -9.08 1.52
CA ARG A 147 26.87 -9.13 0.37
C ARG A 147 27.21 -10.61 0.21
N GLY A 148 27.09 -11.17 -1.00
CA GLY A 148 27.31 -12.60 -1.23
C GLY A 148 28.59 -13.10 -0.56
N ALA A 149 28.63 -14.37 -0.15
CA ALA A 149 29.60 -14.94 0.80
C ALA A 149 31.10 -14.65 0.53
N SER A 150 31.48 -14.28 -0.71
CA SER A 150 32.85 -13.99 -1.12
C SER A 150 33.20 -12.50 -1.18
N ASN A 151 32.24 -11.61 -0.92
CA ASN A 151 32.32 -10.20 -1.31
C ASN A 151 32.61 -9.24 -0.15
N GLY A 152 32.84 -9.75 1.06
CA GLY A 152 33.14 -8.95 2.26
C GLY A 152 31.93 -8.76 3.18
N PRO A 153 32.01 -7.85 4.17
CA PRO A 153 30.93 -7.65 5.13
C PRO A 153 29.69 -7.05 4.47
N GLY A 154 28.54 -7.24 5.13
CA GLY A 154 27.26 -6.67 4.70
C GLY A 154 27.33 -5.14 4.49
N ALA A 155 26.41 -4.64 3.70
CA ALA A 155 26.25 -3.22 3.40
C ALA A 155 25.20 -2.60 4.32
N LYS A 156 25.44 -1.38 4.81
CA LYS A 156 24.40 -0.62 5.49
C LYS A 156 23.64 0.23 4.46
N ILE A 157 22.33 0.23 4.55
CA ILE A 157 21.47 1.08 3.73
C ILE A 157 20.68 2.02 4.62
N GLU A 158 20.51 3.25 4.14
CA GLU A 158 19.62 4.25 4.74
C GLU A 158 18.58 4.68 3.71
N ILE A 159 17.31 4.72 4.10
CA ILE A 159 16.24 5.27 3.27
C ILE A 159 15.62 6.46 4.00
N GLN A 160 15.67 7.63 3.38
CA GLN A 160 15.19 8.88 3.97
C GLN A 160 13.70 9.10 3.74
N SER A 161 12.94 9.45 4.78
CA SER A 161 11.48 9.61 4.72
C SER A 161 11.01 10.79 3.84
N GLY A 162 11.70 11.93 3.89
CA GLY A 162 11.26 13.14 3.14
C GLY A 162 11.61 13.11 1.65
N THR A 163 12.76 12.53 1.30
CA THR A 163 13.29 12.55 -0.08
C THR A 163 13.07 11.22 -0.81
N GLY A 164 12.87 10.13 -0.08
CA GLY A 164 12.86 8.77 -0.62
C GLY A 164 14.25 8.30 -1.06
N SER A 165 15.32 9.03 -0.77
CA SER A 165 16.68 8.66 -1.16
C SER A 165 17.08 7.33 -0.52
N VAL A 166 17.43 6.35 -1.35
CA VAL A 166 18.04 5.08 -0.94
C VAL A 166 19.55 5.24 -1.03
N ILE A 167 20.21 5.22 0.12
CA ILE A 167 21.59 5.63 0.28
C ILE A 167 22.43 4.43 0.71
N PHE A 168 23.44 4.12 -0.08
CA PHE A 168 24.50 3.20 0.33
C PHE A 168 25.34 3.85 1.42
N ARG A 169 25.57 3.17 2.55
CA ARG A 169 26.53 3.58 3.56
C ARG A 169 27.61 2.50 3.64
N PRO A 170 28.85 2.78 3.21
CA PRO A 170 29.90 1.78 3.24
C PRO A 170 30.13 1.28 4.68
N SER A 171 30.35 -0.03 4.81
CA SER A 171 30.83 -0.65 6.05
C SER A 171 32.30 -0.29 6.24
N PRO A 172 32.82 -0.16 7.48
CA PRO A 172 34.22 0.17 7.74
C PRO A 172 35.24 -0.81 7.16
N ALA A 173 34.82 -2.02 6.77
CA ALA A 173 35.62 -2.90 5.92
C ALA A 173 34.96 -2.99 4.54
N PHE A 174 35.67 -2.54 3.50
CA PHE A 174 35.14 -2.45 2.14
C PHE A 174 34.91 -3.85 1.55
N GLY A 175 33.72 -4.06 1.01
CA GLY A 175 33.40 -5.19 0.15
C GLY A 175 33.31 -4.76 -1.31
N THR A 176 33.58 -5.65 -2.25
CA THR A 176 33.36 -5.43 -3.70
C THR A 176 32.15 -6.22 -4.17
N GLY A 177 31.57 -5.89 -5.33
CA GLY A 177 30.48 -6.67 -5.93
C GLY A 177 29.06 -6.37 -5.43
N PRO A 178 28.06 -7.17 -5.89
CA PRO A 178 26.65 -6.90 -5.67
C PRO A 178 26.23 -7.02 -4.22
N VAL A 179 25.21 -6.26 -3.85
CA VAL A 179 24.55 -6.27 -2.55
C VAL A 179 23.08 -6.64 -2.75
N ASP A 180 22.53 -7.45 -1.83
CA ASP A 180 21.15 -7.93 -1.84
C ASP A 180 20.30 -7.19 -0.80
N TYR A 181 19.10 -6.74 -1.19
CA TYR A 181 18.16 -6.17 -0.22
C TYR A 181 17.56 -7.22 0.73
N CYS A 182 17.77 -8.52 0.49
CA CYS A 182 17.27 -9.63 1.33
C CYS A 182 15.78 -9.52 1.69
N GLN A 183 14.99 -8.86 0.83
CA GLN A 183 13.63 -8.44 1.06
C GLN A 183 13.44 -7.49 2.26
N VAL A 184 13.61 -6.19 2.03
CA VAL A 184 13.34 -5.15 3.03
C VAL A 184 11.87 -4.74 3.02
N ARG A 185 11.30 -4.49 4.20
CA ARG A 185 9.93 -3.97 4.36
C ARG A 185 9.90 -2.79 5.31
N PHE A 186 9.09 -1.79 5.00
CA PHE A 186 8.82 -0.67 5.89
C PHE A 186 7.46 -0.03 5.61
N PRO A 187 6.81 0.59 6.62
CA PRO A 187 5.57 1.33 6.42
C PRO A 187 5.78 2.50 5.46
N ALA A 188 4.95 2.58 4.41
CA ALA A 188 5.01 3.65 3.42
C ALA A 188 4.44 4.97 3.98
N ASP A 189 4.94 6.10 3.48
CA ASP A 189 4.35 7.42 3.66
C ASP A 189 2.98 7.46 2.97
N GLN A 190 2.03 8.14 3.61
CA GLN A 190 0.66 8.28 3.09
C GLN A 190 0.62 9.34 2.00
#